data_AF-A0A7V2QVB2-F1
#
_entry.id   AF-A0A7V2QVB2-F1
#
_cell.length_a   1.000
_cell.length_b   1.000
_cell.length_c   1.000
_cell.angle_alpha   90.00
_cell.angle_beta   90.00
_cell.angle_gamma   90.00
#
_symmetry.space_group_name_H-M   'P 1'
#
loop_
_entity.id
_entity.type
_entity.pdbx_description
1 polymer ?
#
loop_
_entity_poly.entity_id
_entity_poly.type
_entity_poly.pdbx_seq_one_letter_code
_entity_poly.pdbx_strand_id
1 'polypeptide(L)'
;MQPQTFLIAIRMCQSVKEVPSQVTIPSRDLGHRILPCHAIDRAWRLGQTIAVGKEDARCPYGEIALGFYPATKAFRDGWITGYLNTKEAAAKIAEIMPRLEY
;
A
#
# COMPACT_ATOMS: atom_id res chain seq x y z
N MET A 1 10.76 -22.79 15.57
CA MET A 1 10.86 -22.72 14.10
C MET A 1 11.05 -21.28 13.72
N GLN A 2 12.14 -20.93 13.03
CA GLN A 2 12.34 -19.57 12.52
C GLN A 2 11.44 -19.39 11.29
N PRO A 3 10.61 -18.34 11.19
CA PRO A 3 9.79 -18.13 10.01
C PRO A 3 10.69 -17.95 8.79
N GLN A 4 10.52 -18.78 7.77
CA GLN A 4 11.23 -18.61 6.50
C GLN A 4 10.76 -17.29 5.88
N THR A 5 11.70 -16.37 5.72
CA THR A 5 11.47 -15.03 5.21
C THR A 5 12.36 -14.82 3.98
N PHE A 6 11.76 -14.37 2.89
CA PHE A 6 12.46 -14.10 1.63
C PHE A 6 12.95 -12.65 1.60
N LEU A 7 14.17 -12.42 1.13
CA LEU A 7 14.60 -11.06 0.84
C LEU A 7 13.77 -10.51 -0.31
N ILE A 8 13.23 -9.30 -0.12
CA ILE A 8 12.42 -8.63 -1.15
C ILE A 8 13.19 -7.46 -1.73
N ALA A 9 13.09 -7.30 -3.04
CA ALA A 9 13.51 -6.09 -3.75
C ALA A 9 12.26 -5.31 -4.14
N ILE A 10 12.30 -3.98 -3.94
CA ILE A 10 11.19 -3.09 -4.28
C ILE A 10 11.62 -2.22 -5.45
N ARG A 11 10.79 -2.13 -6.49
CA ARG A 11 10.96 -1.24 -7.63
C ARG A 11 9.70 -0.41 -7.84
N MET A 12 9.86 0.91 -7.91
CA MET A 12 8.77 1.80 -8.35
C MET A 12 8.70 1.79 -9.88
N CYS A 13 7.50 1.59 -10.43
CA CYS A 13 7.25 1.58 -11.86
C CYS A 13 6.34 2.75 -12.22
N GLN A 14 6.59 3.45 -13.32
CA GLN A 14 5.75 4.59 -13.74
C GLN A 14 4.53 4.13 -14.53
N SER A 15 4.61 2.97 -15.17
CA SER A 15 3.52 2.42 -15.98
C SER A 15 3.36 0.91 -15.80
N VAL A 16 2.14 0.41 -16.04
CA VAL A 16 1.84 -1.03 -16.04
C VAL A 16 2.64 -1.79 -17.10
N LYS A 17 3.11 -1.11 -18.15
CA LYS A 17 3.93 -1.71 -19.22
C LYS A 17 5.31 -2.14 -18.75
N GLU A 18 5.81 -1.54 -17.68
CA GLU A 18 7.10 -1.91 -17.09
C GLU A 18 6.99 -3.15 -16.18
N VAL A 19 5.78 -3.53 -15.79
CA VAL A 19 5.52 -4.68 -14.92
C VAL A 19 5.63 -5.96 -15.75
N PRO A 20 6.53 -6.91 -15.40
CA PRO A 20 6.63 -8.18 -16.12
C PRO A 20 5.32 -8.96 -16.11
N SER A 21 5.02 -9.68 -17.20
CA SER A 21 3.74 -10.39 -17.38
C SER A 21 3.46 -11.44 -16.28
N GLN A 22 4.50 -12.04 -15.72
CA GLN A 22 4.44 -13.06 -14.66
C GLN A 22 4.17 -12.51 -13.25
N VAL A 23 4.12 -11.18 -13.07
CA VAL A 23 3.86 -10.56 -11.77
C VAL A 23 2.37 -10.58 -11.45
N THR A 24 2.02 -10.94 -10.21
CA THR A 24 0.63 -10.89 -9.77
C THR A 24 0.15 -9.44 -9.63
N ILE A 25 -1.01 -9.13 -10.21
CA ILE A 25 -1.72 -7.86 -10.04
C ILE A 25 -3.03 -8.16 -9.29
N PRO A 26 -3.26 -7.60 -8.07
CA PRO A 26 -4.41 -7.93 -7.24
C PRO A 26 -5.76 -7.84 -7.94
N SER A 27 -6.04 -6.73 -8.61
CA SER A 27 -7.32 -6.52 -9.31
C SER A 27 -7.54 -7.53 -10.45
N ARG A 28 -6.46 -7.93 -11.14
CA ARG A 28 -6.48 -8.88 -12.27
C ARG A 28 -6.56 -10.34 -11.83
N ASP A 29 -5.70 -10.73 -10.89
CA ASP A 29 -5.42 -12.15 -10.61
C ASP A 29 -6.07 -12.66 -9.32
N LEU A 30 -6.32 -11.76 -8.36
CA LEU A 30 -6.95 -12.12 -7.08
C LEU A 30 -8.45 -11.77 -7.05
N GLY A 31 -8.92 -10.98 -8.02
CA GLY A 31 -10.31 -10.52 -8.10
C GLY A 31 -10.69 -9.50 -7.03
N HIS A 32 -9.72 -8.99 -6.26
CA HIS A 32 -9.96 -7.99 -5.23
C HIS A 32 -8.73 -7.09 -5.02
N ARG A 33 -8.97 -5.90 -4.47
CA ARG A 33 -7.92 -4.97 -4.03
C ARG A 33 -7.23 -5.48 -2.77
N ILE A 34 -5.99 -5.07 -2.52
CA ILE A 34 -5.17 -5.52 -1.41
C ILE A 34 -4.65 -4.35 -0.56
N LEU A 35 -4.50 -4.56 0.75
CA LEU A 35 -3.75 -3.61 1.58
C LEU A 35 -2.27 -3.64 1.13
N PRO A 36 -1.60 -2.50 0.92
CA PRO A 36 -0.17 -2.51 0.53
C PRO A 36 0.73 -3.28 1.51
N CYS A 37 0.44 -3.22 2.81
CA CYS A 37 1.15 -4.01 3.82
C CYS A 37 0.96 -5.53 3.66
N HIS A 38 -0.22 -6.00 3.23
CA HIS A 38 -0.46 -7.41 2.92
C HIS A 38 0.27 -7.84 1.64
N ALA A 39 0.43 -6.95 0.65
CA ALA A 39 1.25 -7.26 -0.52
C ALA A 39 2.73 -7.47 -0.14
N ILE A 40 3.26 -6.64 0.75
CA ILE A 40 4.61 -6.81 1.33
C ILE A 40 4.70 -8.14 2.08
N ASP A 41 3.72 -8.47 2.93
CA ASP A 41 3.71 -9.73 3.68
C ASP A 41 3.70 -10.96 2.76
N ARG A 42 2.93 -10.93 1.67
CA ARG A 42 2.92 -11.99 0.65
C ARG A 42 4.25 -12.13 -0.05
N ALA A 43 4.89 -11.02 -0.43
CA ALA A 43 6.23 -11.07 -1.01
C ALA A 43 7.25 -11.64 -0.02
N TRP A 44 7.18 -11.21 1.24
CA TRP A 44 8.14 -11.56 2.28
C TRP A 44 8.00 -13.00 2.78
N ARG A 45 6.77 -13.51 2.93
CA ARG A 45 6.50 -14.85 3.50
C ARG A 45 6.23 -15.93 2.47
N LEU A 46 5.62 -15.57 1.35
CA LEU A 46 5.20 -16.52 0.32
C LEU A 46 6.11 -16.52 -0.91
N GLY A 47 7.10 -15.60 -0.96
CA GLY A 47 7.99 -15.45 -2.12
C GLY A 47 7.27 -14.96 -3.37
N GLN A 48 6.07 -14.39 -3.23
CA GLN A 48 5.27 -13.97 -4.37
C GLN A 48 5.78 -12.65 -4.94
N THR A 49 5.94 -12.58 -6.27
CA THR A 49 6.18 -11.30 -6.94
C THR A 49 4.84 -10.64 -7.25
N ILE A 50 4.57 -9.48 -6.64
CA ILE A 50 3.28 -8.77 -6.70
C ILE A 50 3.51 -7.29 -7.03
N ALA A 51 2.66 -6.74 -7.90
CA ALA A 51 2.62 -5.31 -8.21
C ALA A 51 1.33 -4.71 -7.65
N VAL A 52 1.44 -3.55 -7.01
CA VAL A 52 0.29 -2.82 -6.44
C VAL A 52 0.28 -1.43 -7.07
N GLY A 53 -0.73 -1.15 -7.89
CA GLY A 53 -0.99 0.18 -8.42
C GLY A 53 -2.14 0.89 -7.70
N LYS A 54 -2.47 2.07 -8.23
CA LYS A 54 -3.58 2.91 -7.75
C LYS A 54 -4.92 2.18 -7.67
N GLU A 55 -5.21 1.30 -8.62
CA GLU A 55 -6.48 0.55 -8.67
C GLU A 55 -6.47 -0.75 -7.86
N ASP A 56 -5.29 -1.19 -7.43
CA ASP A 56 -5.08 -2.42 -6.67
C ASP A 56 -5.00 -2.17 -5.17
N ALA A 57 -4.53 -0.99 -4.76
CA ALA A 57 -4.40 -0.63 -3.37
C ALA A 57 -5.78 -0.46 -2.71
N ARG A 58 -5.88 -0.92 -1.48
CA ARG A 58 -7.01 -0.69 -0.59
C ARG A 58 -6.45 -0.31 0.76
N CYS A 59 -6.30 0.97 1.05
CA CYS A 59 -6.03 1.51 2.39
C CYS A 59 -5.79 3.00 2.22
N PRO A 60 -6.62 3.89 2.78
CA PRO A 60 -6.43 5.33 2.61
C PRO A 60 -5.03 5.80 3.03
N TYR A 61 -4.49 5.26 4.12
CA TYR A 61 -3.12 5.57 4.56
C TYR A 61 -2.06 5.09 3.57
N GLY A 62 -2.17 3.84 3.09
CA GLY A 62 -1.21 3.28 2.15
C GLY A 62 -1.28 3.95 0.77
N GLU A 63 -2.48 4.23 0.30
CA GLU A 63 -2.75 4.95 -0.95
C GLU A 63 -2.15 6.36 -0.95
N ILE A 64 -2.31 7.09 0.16
CA ILE A 64 -1.74 8.43 0.31
C ILE A 64 -0.23 8.39 0.52
N ALA A 65 0.27 7.46 1.35
CA ALA A 65 1.71 7.32 1.60
C ALA A 65 2.48 6.96 0.33
N LEU A 66 1.92 6.10 -0.53
CA LEU A 66 2.51 5.67 -1.78
C LEU A 66 2.30 6.66 -2.94
N GLY A 67 1.67 7.81 -2.70
CA GLY A 67 1.44 8.81 -3.74
C GLY A 67 0.39 8.38 -4.79
N PHE A 68 -0.49 7.43 -4.48
CA PHE A 68 -1.58 7.04 -5.39
C PHE A 68 -2.77 7.99 -5.34
N TYR A 69 -2.93 8.73 -4.24
CA TYR A 69 -3.94 9.76 -4.07
C TYR A 69 -3.43 10.90 -3.17
N PRO A 70 -3.89 12.15 -3.39
CA PRO A 70 -3.50 13.26 -2.53
C PRO A 70 -4.17 13.17 -1.15
N ALA A 71 -3.48 13.68 -0.12
CA ALA A 71 -4.03 13.82 1.23
C ALA A 71 -5.14 14.89 1.27
N THR A 72 -6.40 14.44 1.32
CA THR A 72 -7.59 15.30 1.39
C THR A 72 -7.68 16.04 2.74
N LYS A 73 -8.50 17.10 2.80
CA LYS A 73 -8.79 17.81 4.06
C LYS A 73 -9.37 16.86 5.11
N ALA A 74 -10.31 15.99 4.73
CA ALA A 74 -10.91 15.01 5.65
C ALA A 74 -9.86 14.04 6.23
N PHE A 75 -8.88 13.62 5.43
CA PHE A 75 -7.78 12.78 5.92
C PHE A 75 -6.91 13.53 6.93
N ARG A 76 -6.54 14.78 6.65
CA ARG A 76 -5.74 15.62 7.57
C ARG A 76 -6.48 15.96 8.87
N ASP A 77 -7.80 16.15 8.78
CA ASP A 77 -8.67 16.38 9.93
C ASP A 77 -8.93 15.10 10.76
N GLY A 78 -8.31 13.97 10.41
CA GLY A 78 -8.37 12.72 11.18
C GLY A 78 -9.68 11.94 11.04
N TRP A 79 -10.48 12.18 9.99
CA TRP A 79 -11.75 11.46 9.78
C TRP A 79 -11.56 9.98 9.47
N ILE A 80 -10.39 9.59 8.97
CA ILE A 80 -10.06 8.20 8.70
C ILE A 80 -9.28 7.65 9.89
N THR A 81 -9.97 7.22 10.94
CA THR A 81 -9.28 6.76 12.16
C THR A 81 -8.62 5.39 12.00
N GLY A 82 -9.26 4.47 11.27
CA GLY A 82 -8.75 3.11 11.10
C GLY A 82 -8.42 2.47 12.47
N TYR A 83 -7.18 2.01 12.63
CA TYR A 83 -6.68 1.41 13.86
C TYR A 83 -6.21 2.43 14.93
N LEU A 84 -6.25 3.73 14.64
CA LEU A 84 -5.74 4.78 15.53
C LEU A 84 -6.73 5.18 16.64
N ASN A 85 -7.93 4.61 16.64
CA ASN A 85 -9.01 4.73 17.63
C ASN A 85 -9.58 6.14 17.86
N THR A 86 -8.81 7.21 17.72
CA THR A 86 -9.25 8.60 17.91
C THR A 86 -8.95 9.47 16.69
N LYS A 87 -9.72 10.56 16.54
CA LYS A 87 -9.52 11.53 15.46
C LYS A 87 -8.22 12.31 15.65
N GLU A 88 -7.87 12.60 16.90
CA GLU A 88 -6.65 13.33 17.26
C GLU A 88 -5.40 12.53 16.88
N ALA A 89 -5.41 11.21 17.15
CA ALA A 89 -4.33 10.32 16.74
C ALA A 89 -4.24 10.23 15.21
N ALA A 90 -5.38 10.12 14.53
CA ALA A 90 -5.44 10.09 13.07
C ALA A 90 -4.93 11.37 12.42
N ALA A 91 -5.30 12.55 12.94
CA ALA A 91 -4.82 13.83 12.46
C ALA A 91 -3.30 13.97 12.66
N LYS A 92 -2.78 13.55 13.81
CA LYS A 92 -1.34 13.55 14.09
C LYS A 92 -0.56 12.63 13.15
N ILE A 93 -1.07 11.42 12.91
CA ILE A 93 -0.46 10.51 11.93
C ILE A 93 -0.54 11.11 10.54
N ALA A 94 -1.67 11.67 10.15
CA ALA A 94 -1.81 12.32 8.86
C ALA A 94 -0.74 13.40 8.70
N GLU A 95 -0.47 14.24 9.70
CA GLU A 95 0.55 15.28 9.66
C GLU A 95 1.98 14.74 9.46
N ILE A 96 2.39 13.73 10.24
CA ILE A 96 3.77 13.25 10.27
C ILE A 96 4.09 12.16 9.23
N MET A 97 3.07 11.54 8.63
CA MET A 97 3.25 10.41 7.74
C MET A 97 4.03 10.83 6.48
N PRO A 98 5.16 10.17 6.15
CA PRO A 98 5.86 10.38 4.90
C PRO A 98 4.97 10.03 3.71
N ARG A 99 5.05 10.81 2.64
CA ARG A 99 4.27 10.61 1.42
C ARG A 99 5.18 10.77 0.22
N LEU A 100 5.06 9.88 -0.74
CA LEU A 100 5.62 10.07 -2.06
C LEU A 100 4.86 11.18 -2.78
N GLU A 101 5.54 11.83 -3.72
CA GLU A 101 4.89 12.76 -4.64
C GLU A 101 3.84 12.00 -5.47
N TYR A 102 2.71 12.67 -5.73
CA TYR A 102 1.59 12.16 -6.51
C TYR A 102 1.77 12.48 -7.99
#